data_AF-A0A662RG31-F1
#
_entry.id   AF-A0A662RG31-F1
#
_cell.length_a   1.000
_cell.length_b   1.000
_cell.length_c   1.000
_cell.angle_alpha   90.00
_cell.angle_beta   90.00
_cell.angle_gamma   90.00
#
_symmetry.space_group_name_H-M   'P 1'
#
loop_
_entity.id
_entity.type
_entity.pdbx_description
1 polymer ?
#
loop_
_entity_poly.entity_id
_entity_poly.type
_entity_poly.pdbx_seq_one_letter_code
_entity_poly.pdbx_strand_id
1 'polypeptide(L)'
;MPSWKIHDKWAEKMGIPVEYSKKVNEVIDFSKEGHDRAMRDPDTLISQSSKLRGEYGDDRIVKAYFLHLYLDEMARFMHTCSIHRGHKESWKNINADDVVTWSKGMRSIWTPNRGYGKIFKEVNDFIERNRKEIFSDIKEEILRKRKST
;
A
#
# COMPACT_ATOMS: atom_id res chain seq x y z
N MET A 1 4.13 -9.09 -3.29
CA MET A 1 3.79 -7.66 -3.37
C MET A 1 3.32 -7.32 -4.79
N PRO A 2 2.53 -6.25 -4.98
CA PRO A 2 2.27 -5.69 -6.30
C PRO A 2 3.58 -5.36 -7.02
N SER A 3 3.58 -5.27 -8.35
CA SER A 3 4.76 -4.75 -9.05
C SER A 3 4.88 -3.24 -8.88
N TRP A 4 6.11 -2.72 -9.04
CA TRP A 4 6.37 -1.27 -9.10
C TRP A 4 5.47 -0.56 -10.12
N LYS A 5 5.08 -1.22 -11.21
CA LYS A 5 4.14 -0.68 -12.20
C LYS A 5 2.77 -0.36 -11.61
N ILE A 6 2.26 -1.19 -10.69
CA ILE A 6 1.01 -0.90 -9.98
C ILE A 6 1.19 0.29 -9.04
N HIS A 7 2.29 0.33 -8.27
CA HIS A 7 2.58 1.45 -7.38
C HIS A 7 2.69 2.78 -8.16
N ASP A 8 3.44 2.79 -9.24
CA ASP A 8 3.63 3.97 -10.10
C ASP A 8 2.32 4.45 -10.71
N LYS A 9 1.49 3.54 -11.25
CA LYS A 9 0.15 3.86 -11.78
C LYS A 9 -0.71 4.60 -10.76
N TRP A 10 -0.77 4.08 -9.54
CA TRP A 10 -1.65 4.63 -8.51
C TRP A 10 -1.08 5.91 -7.88
N ALA A 11 0.24 6.02 -7.79
CA ALA A 11 0.91 7.26 -7.39
C ALA A 11 0.61 8.39 -8.40
N GLU A 12 0.81 8.14 -9.69
CA GLU A 12 0.51 9.09 -10.75
C GLU A 12 -0.97 9.51 -10.73
N LYS A 13 -1.89 8.55 -10.58
CA LYS A 13 -3.34 8.83 -10.47
C LYS A 13 -3.71 9.65 -9.23
N MET A 14 -2.88 9.64 -8.19
CA MET A 14 -3.03 10.50 -7.00
C MET A 14 -2.42 11.90 -7.19
N GLY A 15 -1.74 12.17 -8.30
CA GLY A 15 -1.00 13.43 -8.54
C GLY A 15 0.37 13.45 -7.85
N ILE A 16 0.92 12.27 -7.55
CA ILE A 16 2.26 12.12 -6.99
C ILE A 16 3.24 12.01 -8.16
N PRO A 17 4.34 12.80 -8.16
CA PRO A 17 5.37 12.69 -9.18
C PRO A 17 5.99 11.28 -9.24
N VAL A 18 6.26 10.79 -10.45
CA VAL A 18 6.79 9.44 -10.67
C VAL A 18 8.13 9.23 -9.95
N GLU A 19 8.96 10.27 -9.86
CA GLU A 19 10.22 10.23 -9.14
C GLU A 19 10.05 9.91 -7.65
N TYR A 20 8.96 10.36 -7.03
CA TYR A 20 8.65 10.04 -5.63
C TYR A 20 8.21 8.59 -5.48
N SER A 21 7.39 8.08 -6.41
CA SER A 21 6.99 6.67 -6.42
C SER A 21 8.20 5.74 -6.56
N LYS A 22 9.09 6.03 -7.52
CA LYS A 22 10.32 5.27 -7.73
C LYS A 22 11.23 5.31 -6.50
N LYS A 23 11.40 6.48 -5.89
CA LYS A 23 12.21 6.59 -4.68
C LYS A 23 11.63 5.77 -3.53
N VAL A 24 10.32 5.80 -3.35
CA VAL A 24 9.64 5.02 -2.31
C VAL A 24 9.81 3.53 -2.56
N ASN A 25 9.67 3.06 -3.81
CA ASN A 25 9.93 1.66 -4.15
C ASN A 25 11.35 1.25 -3.77
N GLU A 26 12.36 2.08 -4.08
CA GLU A 26 13.74 1.82 -3.69
C GLU A 26 13.92 1.76 -2.17
N VAL A 27 13.32 2.70 -1.44
CA VAL A 27 13.42 2.74 0.02
C VAL A 27 12.76 1.52 0.65
N ILE A 28 11.60 1.12 0.19
CA ILE A 28 10.89 -0.03 0.78
C ILE A 28 11.60 -1.35 0.46
N ASP A 29 12.09 -1.54 -0.77
CA ASP A 29 12.73 -2.80 -1.18
C ASP A 29 14.18 -2.93 -0.71
N PHE A 30 14.93 -1.82 -0.61
CA PHE A 30 16.37 -1.85 -0.32
C PHE A 30 16.78 -1.22 1.02
N SER A 31 15.83 -0.75 1.83
CA SER A 31 16.18 -0.25 3.17
C SER A 31 16.69 -1.36 4.08
N LYS A 32 17.60 -1.00 4.99
CA LYS A 32 18.15 -1.93 5.99
C LYS A 32 17.06 -2.43 6.95
N GLU A 33 16.00 -1.66 7.10
CA GLU A 33 14.84 -1.96 7.93
C GLU A 33 13.97 -3.06 7.31
N GLY A 34 14.01 -3.23 5.98
CA GLY A 34 13.28 -4.23 5.23
C GLY A 34 11.80 -3.90 4.99
N HIS A 35 11.27 -4.46 3.91
CA HIS A 35 9.92 -4.24 3.37
C HIS A 35 8.79 -4.33 4.42
N ASP A 36 8.88 -5.28 5.35
CA ASP A 36 7.78 -5.59 6.27
C ASP A 36 7.83 -4.84 7.60
N ARG A 37 8.95 -4.19 7.93
CA ARG A 37 9.15 -3.66 9.29
C ARG A 37 8.31 -2.42 9.55
N ALA A 38 8.20 -1.52 8.59
CA ALA A 38 7.34 -0.33 8.69
C ALA A 38 5.87 -0.69 8.94
N MET A 39 5.41 -1.85 8.45
CA MET A 39 4.04 -2.31 8.60
C MET A 39 3.74 -2.84 10.01
N ARG A 40 4.79 -3.27 10.74
CA ARG A 40 4.70 -3.93 12.05
C ARG A 40 5.13 -3.02 13.20
N ASP A 41 5.91 -1.98 12.90
CA ASP A 41 6.48 -1.06 13.87
C ASP A 41 6.13 0.40 13.50
N PRO A 42 5.19 1.02 14.24
CA PRO A 42 4.79 2.41 14.02
C PRO A 42 5.96 3.40 14.08
N ASP A 43 6.98 3.16 14.92
CA ASP A 43 8.12 4.07 15.02
C ASP A 43 9.01 3.99 13.78
N THR A 44 9.18 2.80 13.19
CA THR A 44 9.85 2.64 11.89
C THR A 44 9.11 3.40 10.78
N LEU A 45 7.79 3.25 10.72
CA LEU A 45 6.94 3.98 9.76
C LEU A 45 7.08 5.50 9.91
N ILE A 46 7.05 6.02 11.15
CA ILE A 46 7.19 7.44 11.44
C ILE A 46 8.60 7.93 11.09
N SER A 47 9.63 7.16 11.44
CA SER A 47 11.03 7.53 11.17
C SER A 47 11.32 7.61 9.68
N GLN A 48 10.90 6.60 8.91
CA GLN A 48 11.08 6.58 7.45
C GLN A 48 10.29 7.70 6.76
N SER A 49 9.01 7.89 7.11
CA SER A 49 8.21 8.98 6.56
C SER A 49 8.76 10.36 6.90
N SER A 50 9.26 10.56 8.12
CA SER A 50 9.87 11.84 8.53
C SER A 50 11.19 12.11 7.81
N LYS A 51 12.01 11.07 7.60
CA LYS A 51 13.24 11.17 6.80
C LYS A 51 12.94 11.58 5.37
N LEU A 52 11.99 10.90 4.71
CA LEU A 52 11.56 11.24 3.35
C LEU A 52 11.05 12.68 3.26
N ARG A 53 10.21 13.10 4.21
CA ARG A 53 9.74 14.49 4.28
C ARG A 53 10.90 15.48 4.43
N GLY A 54 11.86 15.20 5.32
CA GLY A 54 13.00 16.09 5.56
C GLY A 54 13.94 16.20 4.36
N GLU A 55 14.15 15.11 3.62
CA GLU A 55 15.02 15.07 2.44
C GLU A 55 14.42 15.82 1.24
N TYR A 56 13.10 15.71 1.05
CA TYR A 56 12.43 16.25 -0.14
C TYR A 56 11.67 17.56 0.10
N GLY A 57 11.33 17.88 1.35
CA GLY A 57 10.54 19.06 1.69
C GLY A 57 9.11 19.05 1.13
N ASP A 58 8.60 17.89 0.71
CA ASP A 58 7.31 17.77 0.02
C ASP A 58 6.47 16.63 0.62
N ASP A 59 5.24 16.92 1.02
CA ASP A 59 4.33 15.91 1.59
C ASP A 59 3.90 14.83 0.58
N ARG A 60 4.05 15.07 -0.74
CA ARG A 60 3.69 14.09 -1.77
C ARG A 60 4.56 12.83 -1.71
N ILE A 61 5.83 12.91 -1.29
CA ILE A 61 6.65 11.70 -1.11
C ILE A 61 6.15 10.85 0.07
N VAL A 62 5.65 11.51 1.11
CA VAL A 62 5.06 10.82 2.27
C VAL A 62 3.74 10.16 1.87
N LYS A 63 2.92 10.83 1.04
CA LYS A 63 1.72 10.22 0.45
C LYS A 63 2.08 8.98 -0.38
N ALA A 64 3.14 9.07 -1.18
CA ALA A 64 3.64 7.95 -2.00
C ALA A 64 4.02 6.75 -1.12
N TYR A 65 4.73 7.02 -0.03
CA TYR A 65 5.13 6.02 0.95
C TYR A 65 3.92 5.32 1.58
N PHE A 66 2.95 6.06 2.10
CA PHE A 66 1.75 5.43 2.67
C PHE A 66 0.89 4.74 1.63
N LEU A 67 0.76 5.29 0.43
CA LEU A 67 0.05 4.65 -0.66
C LEU A 67 0.67 3.29 -0.99
N HIS A 68 2.00 3.22 -1.07
CA HIS A 68 2.72 1.97 -1.31
C HIS A 68 2.39 0.92 -0.26
N LEU A 69 2.54 1.26 1.03
CA LEU A 69 2.21 0.38 2.16
C LEU A 69 0.75 -0.10 2.13
N TYR A 70 -0.19 0.76 1.73
CA TYR A 70 -1.59 0.36 1.57
C TYR A 70 -1.77 -0.68 0.46
N LEU A 71 -1.22 -0.45 -0.72
CA LEU A 71 -1.33 -1.36 -1.86
C LEU A 71 -0.71 -2.73 -1.55
N ASP A 72 0.40 -2.71 -0.82
CA ASP A 72 1.07 -3.88 -0.30
C ASP A 72 0.20 -4.71 0.62
N GLU A 73 -0.46 -4.05 1.57
CA GLU A 73 -1.34 -4.72 2.53
C GLU A 73 -2.57 -5.30 1.83
N MET A 74 -3.14 -4.56 0.87
CA MET A 74 -4.24 -5.07 0.06
C MET A 74 -3.85 -6.38 -0.65
N ALA A 75 -2.67 -6.41 -1.27
CA ALA A 75 -2.17 -7.61 -1.94
C ALA A 75 -1.88 -8.76 -0.95
N ARG A 76 -1.29 -8.45 0.20
CA ARG A 76 -1.02 -9.43 1.26
C ARG A 76 -2.31 -10.04 1.80
N PHE A 77 -3.32 -9.23 2.07
CA PHE A 77 -4.64 -9.70 2.48
C PHE A 77 -5.25 -10.64 1.44
N MET A 78 -5.27 -10.23 0.18
CA MET A 78 -5.78 -11.06 -0.93
C MET A 78 -5.04 -12.39 -1.03
N HIS A 79 -3.71 -12.38 -0.86
CA HIS A 79 -2.90 -13.58 -0.83
C HIS A 79 -3.23 -14.49 0.38
N THR A 80 -3.31 -13.92 1.58
CA THR A 80 -3.63 -14.65 2.82
C THR A 80 -5.00 -15.30 2.75
N CYS A 81 -6.02 -14.57 2.29
CA CYS A 81 -7.37 -15.11 2.10
C CYS A 81 -7.40 -16.24 1.06
N SER A 82 -6.55 -16.17 0.04
CA SER A 82 -6.45 -17.22 -0.96
C SER A 82 -5.79 -18.51 -0.44
N ILE A 83 -4.94 -18.42 0.60
CA ILE A 83 -4.27 -19.56 1.23
C ILE A 83 -5.15 -20.17 2.33
N HIS A 84 -5.67 -19.36 3.26
CA HIS A 84 -6.29 -19.85 4.50
C HIS A 84 -7.63 -20.55 4.29
N ARG A 85 -8.32 -20.31 3.17
CA ARG A 85 -9.66 -20.86 2.95
C ARG A 85 -9.66 -22.25 2.30
N GLY A 86 -8.50 -22.89 2.03
CA GLY A 86 -8.39 -24.28 1.54
C GLY A 86 -9.04 -24.58 0.17
N HIS A 87 -9.90 -23.70 -0.32
CA HIS A 87 -10.58 -23.78 -1.59
C HIS A 87 -9.85 -22.87 -2.59
N LYS A 88 -9.32 -23.48 -3.66
CA LYS A 88 -8.71 -22.81 -4.82
C LYS A 88 -9.55 -21.66 -5.42
N GLU A 89 -10.82 -21.52 -5.02
CA GLU A 89 -11.78 -20.54 -5.53
C GLU A 89 -12.28 -19.51 -4.50
N SER A 90 -11.93 -19.64 -3.22
CA SER A 90 -12.45 -18.77 -2.15
C SER A 90 -12.09 -17.28 -2.29
N TRP A 91 -11.03 -16.98 -3.02
CA TRP A 91 -10.62 -15.63 -3.41
C TRP A 91 -11.58 -14.97 -4.43
N LYS A 92 -12.39 -15.77 -5.16
CA LYS A 92 -13.40 -15.24 -6.09
C LYS A 92 -14.49 -14.43 -5.36
N ASN A 93 -14.70 -14.74 -4.09
CA ASN A 93 -15.71 -14.10 -3.24
C ASN A 93 -15.16 -12.89 -2.47
N ILE A 94 -13.85 -12.61 -2.55
CA ILE A 94 -13.30 -11.37 -1.99
C ILE A 94 -13.69 -10.23 -2.94
N ASN A 95 -14.32 -9.21 -2.38
CA ASN A 95 -14.65 -7.99 -3.09
C ASN A 95 -13.79 -6.81 -2.58
N ALA A 96 -13.86 -5.67 -3.28
CA ALA A 96 -13.09 -4.49 -2.91
C ALA A 96 -13.46 -3.93 -1.52
N ASP A 97 -14.71 -4.08 -1.09
CA ASP A 97 -15.18 -3.59 0.20
C ASP A 97 -14.62 -4.44 1.35
N ASP A 98 -14.42 -5.76 1.17
CA ASP A 98 -13.76 -6.62 2.15
C ASP A 98 -12.32 -6.16 2.40
N VAL A 99 -11.57 -5.90 1.33
CA VAL A 99 -10.18 -5.47 1.40
C VAL A 99 -10.05 -4.10 2.06
N VAL A 100 -10.95 -3.17 1.71
CA VAL A 100 -10.95 -1.82 2.30
C VAL A 100 -11.40 -1.84 3.76
N THR A 101 -12.39 -2.66 4.11
CA THR A 101 -12.83 -2.80 5.51
C THR A 101 -11.70 -3.37 6.36
N TRP A 102 -10.99 -4.36 5.84
CA TRP A 102 -9.83 -4.92 6.51
C TRP A 102 -8.68 -3.91 6.65
N SER A 103 -8.35 -3.16 5.59
CA SER A 103 -7.31 -2.13 5.64
C SER A 103 -7.69 -0.94 6.53
N LYS A 104 -8.99 -0.63 6.68
CA LYS A 104 -9.50 0.31 7.70
C LYS A 104 -9.22 -0.18 9.12
N GLY A 105 -9.31 -1.49 9.38
CA GLY A 105 -8.92 -2.07 10.67
C GLY A 105 -7.44 -1.82 11.02
N MET A 106 -6.57 -1.79 10.01
CA MET A 106 -5.15 -1.46 10.16
C MET A 106 -4.90 0.03 10.46
N ARG A 107 -5.87 0.92 10.21
CA ARG A 107 -5.75 2.36 10.52
C ARG A 107 -5.49 2.63 11.99
N SER A 108 -6.04 1.82 12.91
CA SER A 108 -5.81 2.03 14.35
C SER A 108 -4.34 1.88 14.73
N ILE A 109 -3.60 1.07 13.98
CA ILE A 109 -2.16 0.85 14.15
C ILE A 109 -1.37 1.98 13.47
N TRP A 110 -1.87 2.50 12.35
CA TRP A 110 -1.13 3.42 11.48
C TRP A 110 -1.52 4.89 11.59
N THR A 111 -2.47 5.29 12.44
CA THR A 111 -2.83 6.70 12.61
C THR A 111 -1.97 7.30 13.72
N PRO A 112 -0.79 7.88 13.42
CA PRO A 112 0.04 8.39 14.48
C PRO A 112 -0.57 9.72 14.89
N ASN A 113 -0.76 9.94 16.20
CA ASN A 113 -1.11 11.25 16.76
C ASN A 113 0.02 12.32 16.58
N ARG A 114 0.88 12.18 15.56
CA ARG A 114 2.12 12.92 15.36
C ARG A 114 2.15 13.75 14.07
N GLY A 115 1.02 14.36 13.68
CA GLY A 115 0.99 15.36 12.60
C GLY A 115 0.85 14.82 11.16
N TYR A 116 0.68 13.51 10.97
CA TYR A 116 0.42 12.91 9.65
C TYR A 116 -1.08 12.76 9.32
N GLY A 117 -1.97 13.18 10.21
CA GLY A 117 -3.42 12.93 10.09
C GLY A 117 -4.02 13.42 8.77
N LYS A 118 -3.62 14.61 8.29
CA LYS A 118 -4.08 15.14 7.00
C LYS A 118 -3.63 14.26 5.82
N ILE A 119 -2.35 13.90 5.78
CA ILE A 119 -1.78 13.04 4.72
C ILE A 119 -2.46 11.68 4.72
N PHE A 120 -2.59 11.05 5.88
CA PHE A 120 -3.25 9.76 6.02
C PHE A 120 -4.70 9.82 5.54
N LYS A 121 -5.42 10.89 5.90
CA LYS A 121 -6.79 11.09 5.43
C LYS A 121 -6.84 11.21 3.91
N GLU A 122 -5.94 11.97 3.29
CA GLU A 122 -5.92 12.14 1.83
C GLU A 122 -5.62 10.84 1.08
N VAL A 123 -4.64 10.06 1.54
CA VAL A 123 -4.32 8.73 0.98
C VAL A 123 -5.52 7.79 1.16
N ASN A 124 -6.14 7.80 2.34
CA ASN A 124 -7.30 6.97 2.63
C ASN A 124 -8.52 7.32 1.76
N ASP A 125 -8.83 8.60 1.63
CA ASP A 125 -9.93 9.07 0.79
C ASP A 125 -9.66 8.70 -0.68
N PHE A 126 -8.40 8.73 -1.11
CA PHE A 126 -7.99 8.28 -2.44
C PHE A 126 -8.22 6.77 -2.62
N ILE A 127 -7.75 5.94 -1.69
CA ILE A 127 -7.98 4.48 -1.71
C ILE A 127 -9.49 4.19 -1.75
N GLU A 128 -10.28 4.82 -0.90
CA GLU A 128 -11.72 4.61 -0.81
C GLU A 128 -12.44 4.89 -2.13
N ARG A 129 -12.10 6.03 -2.78
CA ARG A 129 -12.68 6.43 -4.07
C ARG A 129 -12.30 5.49 -5.21
N ASN A 130 -11.11 4.90 -5.16
CA ASN A 130 -10.55 4.10 -6.25
C ASN A 130 -10.53 2.59 -5.97
N ARG A 131 -11.09 2.14 -4.83
CA ARG A 131 -10.92 0.79 -4.30
C ARG A 131 -11.25 -0.34 -5.27
N LYS A 132 -12.28 -0.18 -6.10
CA LYS A 132 -12.71 -1.21 -7.06
C LYS A 132 -11.67 -1.42 -8.15
N GLU A 133 -11.13 -0.32 -8.68
CA GLU A 133 -10.10 -0.36 -9.71
C GLU A 133 -8.76 -0.86 -9.14
N ILE A 134 -8.34 -0.34 -7.97
CA ILE A 134 -7.13 -0.80 -7.27
C ILE A 134 -7.21 -2.31 -7.04
N PHE A 135 -8.35 -2.77 -6.52
CA PHE A 135 -8.59 -4.18 -6.28
C PHE A 135 -8.49 -5.00 -7.57
N SER A 136 -9.09 -4.53 -8.68
CA SER A 136 -9.01 -5.23 -9.97
C SER A 136 -7.56 -5.36 -10.45
N ASP A 137 -6.79 -4.27 -10.42
CA ASP A 137 -5.39 -4.27 -10.86
C ASP A 137 -4.54 -5.27 -10.07
N ILE A 138 -4.65 -5.23 -8.73
CA ILE A 138 -3.91 -6.14 -7.85
C ILE A 138 -4.35 -7.58 -8.09
N LYS A 139 -5.66 -7.82 -8.24
CA LYS A 139 -6.23 -9.15 -8.50
C LYS A 139 -5.72 -9.72 -9.82
N GLU A 140 -5.79 -8.95 -10.89
CA GLU A 140 -5.32 -9.33 -12.21
C GLU A 140 -3.84 -9.67 -12.21
N GLU A 141 -3.02 -8.89 -11.49
CA GLU A 141 -1.60 -9.18 -11.39
C GLU A 141 -1.32 -10.47 -10.62
N ILE A 142 -1.98 -10.70 -9.49
CA ILE A 142 -1.86 -11.94 -8.72
C ILE A 142 -2.23 -13.14 -9.61
N LEU A 143 -3.30 -13.03 -10.40
CA LEU A 143 -3.73 -14.09 -11.31
C LEU A 143 -2.73 -14.33 -12.44
N ARG A 144 -2.16 -13.27 -13.01
CA ARG A 144 -1.12 -13.37 -14.03
C ARG A 144 0.12 -14.09 -13.50
N LYS A 145 0.60 -13.72 -12.31
CA LYS A 145 1.77 -14.34 -11.65
C LYS A 145 1.56 -15.84 -11.39
N ARG A 146 0.34 -16.27 -11.09
CA ARG A 146 0.00 -17.69 -10.87
C ARG A 146 -0.07 -18.53 -12.15
N LYS A 147 -0.39 -17.94 -13.30
CA LYS A 147 -0.42 -18.65 -14.59
C LYS A 147 0.97 -18.89 -15.16
N SER A 148 1.97 -18.11 -14.72
CA SER A 148 3.36 -18.20 -15.16
C SER A 148 4.24 -19.14 -14.31
N THR A 149 3.70 -19.67 -13.21
CA THR A 149 4.34 -20.66 -12.32
C THR A 149 3.72 -22.02 -12.52
#